data_AF-C5KAZ2-F1
#
_entry.id   AF-C5KAZ2-F1
#
_cell.length_a   1.000
_cell.length_b   1.000
_cell.length_c   1.000
_cell.angle_alpha   90.00
_cell.angle_beta   90.00
_cell.angle_gamma   90.00
#
_symmetry.space_group_name_H-M   'P 1'
#
loop_
_entity.id
_entity.type
_entity.pdbx_description
1 polymer ?
#
loop_
_entity_poly.entity_id
_entity_poly.type
_entity_poly.pdbx_seq_one_letter_code
_entity_poly.pdbx_strand_id
1 'polypeptide(L)'
;MRLLLERNEQSHDRVDELMPSEPRKVETGTHGRRRPCMLHQLLAIGLADVLPGEAVPALLQHLMKGVHNADLRAAVSTIDALHLILIHRASSFDKDTAAKMISTVFDNAEKLPSGSVLQQKVLACTQVLASTQFDSAISELLEVGEREFSQSQLHAIRVMVKEKSLLLRMLNSLTDILNNSFPSCDGQPNRMVTAATEALYVIFEVEDSVVTGALKRHVPEILITLLLRIASAPTIYLRKRAIEATMKMLEAVGKDSMALALHQQAAASVNARVFPPNSDNELNVEEVHPDGEVNDIIGIANS
;
A
#
# COMPACT_ATOMS: atom_id res chain seq x y z
N MET A 1 -66.56 -12.60 -26.64
CA MET A 1 -65.48 -12.98 -25.70
C MET A 1 -65.73 -12.44 -24.28
N ARG A 2 -66.99 -12.48 -23.83
CA ARG A 2 -67.40 -12.53 -22.43
C ARG A 2 -67.57 -14.01 -22.13
N LEU A 3 -66.85 -14.57 -21.19
CA LEU A 3 -67.13 -15.83 -20.49
C LEU A 3 -65.92 -16.05 -19.58
N LEU A 4 -66.10 -15.80 -18.28
CA LEU A 4 -65.39 -16.39 -17.12
C LEU A 4 -65.65 -15.52 -15.87
N LEU A 5 -66.93 -15.25 -15.63
CA LEU A 5 -67.46 -14.96 -14.30
C LEU A 5 -68.67 -15.88 -14.15
N GLU A 6 -68.78 -16.47 -12.96
CA GLU A 6 -69.84 -17.37 -12.47
C GLU A 6 -69.66 -18.87 -12.75
N ARG A 7 -68.92 -19.52 -11.86
CA ARG A 7 -69.41 -20.77 -11.25
C ARG A 7 -68.81 -20.99 -9.85
N ASN A 8 -69.68 -20.83 -8.85
CA ASN A 8 -69.79 -21.58 -7.59
C ASN A 8 -68.51 -21.71 -6.74
N GLU A 9 -68.39 -21.07 -5.57
CA GLU A 9 -69.29 -21.17 -4.41
C GLU A 9 -69.86 -22.58 -4.20
N GLN A 10 -69.03 -23.44 -3.61
CA GLN A 10 -69.35 -24.61 -2.78
C GLN A 10 -67.98 -25.27 -2.54
N SER A 11 -67.30 -25.04 -1.42
CA SER A 11 -67.43 -25.92 -0.26
C SER A 11 -66.74 -25.28 0.95
N HIS A 12 -67.50 -24.55 1.76
CA HIS A 12 -67.24 -24.48 3.19
C HIS A 12 -67.84 -25.75 3.80
N ASP A 13 -66.98 -26.61 4.34
CA ASP A 13 -67.23 -27.38 5.57
C ASP A 13 -66.09 -28.37 5.78
N ARG A 14 -65.14 -28.00 6.66
CA ARG A 14 -64.58 -28.92 7.66
C ARG A 14 -63.86 -28.10 8.73
N VAL A 15 -64.59 -28.02 9.83
CA VAL A 15 -64.33 -27.42 11.13
C VAL A 15 -63.11 -28.04 11.83
N ASP A 16 -62.41 -27.17 12.55
CA ASP A 16 -61.56 -27.38 13.73
C ASP A 16 -61.05 -28.78 14.05
N GLU A 17 -59.72 -28.92 14.11
CA GLU A 17 -59.10 -29.64 15.21
C GLU A 17 -57.63 -29.21 15.42
N LEU A 18 -57.34 -28.85 16.67
CA LEU A 18 -56.04 -28.93 17.36
C LEU A 18 -55.01 -27.81 17.12
N MET A 19 -55.10 -26.78 17.96
CA MET A 19 -53.89 -26.15 18.53
C MET A 19 -53.15 -27.18 19.41
N PRO A 20 -51.80 -27.14 19.44
CA PRO A 20 -51.20 -26.68 20.68
C PRO A 20 -50.02 -25.71 20.50
N SER A 21 -49.95 -24.82 21.49
CA SER A 21 -48.89 -23.94 21.97
C SER A 21 -47.44 -24.46 21.91
N GLU A 22 -46.53 -23.66 21.35
CA GLU A 22 -45.25 -23.15 21.93
C GLU A 22 -44.27 -22.64 20.85
N PRO A 23 -43.38 -21.65 21.15
CA PRO A 23 -42.58 -20.96 20.17
C PRO A 23 -41.34 -21.78 19.78
N ARG A 24 -41.28 -22.26 18.53
CA ARG A 24 -40.05 -22.83 17.98
C ARG A 24 -39.04 -21.73 17.70
N LYS A 25 -37.91 -21.81 18.40
CA LYS A 25 -36.63 -21.15 18.12
C LYS A 25 -36.37 -21.12 16.61
N VAL A 26 -36.29 -19.91 16.04
CA VAL A 26 -35.72 -19.72 14.70
C VAL A 26 -34.21 -19.66 14.89
N GLU A 27 -33.56 -20.77 14.58
CA GLU A 27 -32.11 -20.85 14.46
C GLU A 27 -31.62 -19.87 13.39
N THR A 28 -30.74 -18.99 13.82
CA THR A 28 -29.90 -18.15 12.97
C THR A 28 -29.00 -19.01 12.11
N GLY A 29 -29.15 -18.91 10.79
CA GLY A 29 -28.17 -19.49 9.87
C GLY A 29 -28.65 -19.53 8.43
N THR A 30 -28.27 -18.54 7.63
CA THR A 30 -27.40 -18.76 6.47
C THR A 30 -27.25 -17.48 5.63
N HIS A 31 -25.99 -17.25 5.29
CA HIS A 31 -25.44 -16.35 4.30
C HIS A 31 -26.37 -15.97 3.13
N GLY A 32 -26.86 -14.73 3.15
CA GLY A 32 -27.30 -14.03 1.95
C GLY A 32 -26.31 -12.92 1.62
N ARG A 33 -25.33 -13.19 0.75
CA ARG A 33 -24.66 -12.13 -0.04
C ARG A 33 -25.72 -11.48 -0.94
N ARG A 34 -26.54 -10.58 -0.39
CA ARG A 34 -27.44 -9.74 -1.20
C ARG A 34 -26.59 -8.67 -1.86
N ARG A 35 -26.49 -8.75 -3.19
CA ARG A 35 -25.89 -7.70 -4.03
C ARG A 35 -26.57 -6.36 -3.71
N PRO A 36 -25.84 -5.24 -3.66
CA PRO A 36 -26.47 -3.92 -3.55
C PRO A 36 -27.50 -3.78 -4.67
N CYS A 37 -28.68 -3.28 -4.31
CA CYS A 37 -29.82 -3.16 -5.22
C CYS A 37 -29.50 -2.17 -6.35
N MET A 38 -29.63 -2.61 -7.61
CA MET A 38 -29.25 -1.85 -8.82
C MET A 38 -29.83 -0.43 -8.86
N LEU A 39 -30.98 -0.19 -8.23
CA LEU A 39 -31.65 1.11 -8.24
C LEU A 39 -30.83 2.22 -7.55
N HIS A 40 -30.14 1.91 -6.45
CA HIS A 40 -29.29 2.89 -5.76
C HIS A 40 -28.03 3.23 -6.56
N GLN A 41 -27.50 2.25 -7.31
CA GLN A 41 -26.35 2.47 -8.19
C GLN A 41 -26.74 3.33 -9.39
N LEU A 42 -27.89 3.06 -10.01
CA LEU A 42 -28.43 3.85 -11.11
C LEU A 42 -28.75 5.30 -10.68
N LEU A 43 -29.26 5.49 -9.47
CA LEU A 43 -29.48 6.83 -8.91
C LEU A 43 -28.16 7.58 -8.67
N ALA A 44 -27.14 6.90 -8.13
CA ALA A 44 -25.82 7.51 -7.93
C ALA A 44 -25.16 7.91 -9.26
N ILE A 45 -25.30 7.08 -10.30
CA ILE A 45 -24.80 7.36 -11.65
C ILE A 45 -25.56 8.54 -12.27
N GLY A 46 -26.90 8.50 -12.25
CA GLY A 46 -27.71 9.60 -12.78
C GLY A 46 -27.50 10.92 -12.04
N LEU A 47 -27.24 10.86 -10.73
CA LEU A 47 -26.85 12.04 -9.95
C LEU A 47 -25.48 12.56 -10.37
N ALA A 48 -24.50 11.67 -10.59
CA ALA A 48 -23.16 12.05 -11.01
C ALA A 48 -23.14 12.76 -12.38
N ASP A 49 -23.99 12.31 -13.30
CA ASP A 49 -24.10 12.92 -14.64
C ASP A 49 -24.64 14.36 -14.59
N VAL A 50 -25.56 14.63 -13.65
CA VAL A 50 -26.22 15.94 -13.50
C VAL A 50 -25.47 16.86 -12.53
N LEU A 51 -24.58 16.33 -11.69
CA LEU A 51 -23.86 17.12 -10.70
C LEU A 51 -22.90 18.11 -11.38
N PRO A 52 -22.94 19.42 -11.04
CA PRO A 52 -21.88 20.33 -11.44
C PRO A 52 -20.57 19.92 -10.78
N GLY A 53 -19.45 20.04 -11.50
CA GLY A 53 -18.13 19.59 -11.02
C GLY A 53 -17.72 20.25 -9.70
N GLU A 54 -18.07 21.53 -9.55
CA GLU A 54 -17.83 22.36 -8.36
C GLU A 54 -18.54 21.85 -7.10
N ALA A 55 -19.62 21.08 -7.25
CA ALA A 55 -20.36 20.53 -6.10
C ALA A 55 -19.77 19.22 -5.58
N VAL A 56 -18.94 18.52 -6.36
CA VAL A 56 -18.39 17.21 -5.97
C VAL A 56 -17.47 17.31 -4.75
N PRO A 57 -16.58 18.31 -4.60
CA PRO A 57 -15.75 18.44 -3.41
C PRO A 57 -16.57 18.66 -2.13
N ALA A 58 -17.58 19.52 -2.20
CA ALA A 58 -18.50 19.77 -1.07
C ALA A 58 -19.29 18.50 -0.72
N LEU A 59 -19.75 17.76 -1.74
CA LEU A 59 -20.44 16.49 -1.56
C LEU A 59 -19.52 15.43 -0.94
N LEU A 60 -18.26 15.35 -1.36
CA LEU A 60 -17.26 14.46 -0.76
C LEU A 60 -17.09 14.78 0.73
N GLN A 61 -16.89 16.04 1.09
CA GLN A 61 -16.75 16.45 2.50
C GLN A 61 -17.99 16.10 3.32
N HIS A 62 -19.19 16.19 2.74
CA HIS A 62 -20.43 15.84 3.43
C HIS A 62 -20.59 14.32 3.58
N LEU A 63 -20.41 13.56 2.50
CA LEU A 63 -20.54 12.09 2.50
C LEU A 63 -19.47 11.43 3.37
N MET A 64 -18.27 12.02 3.47
CA MET A 64 -17.22 11.56 4.38
C MET A 64 -17.63 11.66 5.85
N LYS A 65 -18.52 12.58 6.25
CA LYS A 65 -19.08 12.56 7.61
C LYS A 65 -19.91 11.30 7.89
N GLY A 66 -20.50 10.72 6.83
CA GLY A 66 -21.25 9.47 6.90
C GLY A 66 -20.41 8.24 7.25
N VAL A 67 -19.08 8.34 7.16
CA VAL A 67 -18.14 7.32 7.66
C VAL A 67 -18.34 7.06 9.16
N HIS A 68 -18.72 8.08 9.91
CA HIS A 68 -18.96 8.00 11.35
C HIS A 68 -20.40 7.64 11.72
N ASN A 69 -21.19 7.15 10.76
CA ASN A 69 -22.55 6.69 11.04
C ASN A 69 -22.49 5.45 11.96
N ALA A 70 -23.34 5.44 13.01
CA ALA A 70 -23.46 4.31 13.92
C ALA A 70 -23.91 3.03 13.21
N ASP A 71 -24.67 3.15 12.11
CA ASP A 71 -25.00 2.03 11.23
C ASP A 71 -23.92 1.85 10.16
N LEU A 72 -23.15 0.76 10.29
CA LEU A 72 -22.13 0.34 9.34
C LEU A 72 -22.67 0.16 7.92
N ARG A 73 -23.91 -0.31 7.75
CA ARG A 73 -24.50 -0.49 6.41
C ARG A 73 -24.76 0.84 5.73
N ALA A 74 -25.27 1.81 6.48
CA ALA A 74 -25.46 3.17 6.01
C ALA A 74 -24.12 3.83 5.68
N ALA A 75 -23.11 3.67 6.54
CA ALA A 75 -21.75 4.17 6.29
C ALA A 75 -21.16 3.59 4.99
N VAL A 76 -21.20 2.26 4.83
CA VAL A 76 -20.70 1.59 3.62
C VAL A 76 -21.46 2.04 2.37
N SER A 77 -22.80 2.13 2.44
CA SER A 77 -23.62 2.56 1.29
C SER A 77 -23.32 4.01 0.89
N THR A 78 -23.05 4.87 1.87
CA THR A 78 -22.67 6.27 1.65
C THR A 78 -21.34 6.36 0.90
N ILE A 79 -20.35 5.57 1.32
CA ILE A 79 -19.05 5.52 0.65
C ILE A 79 -19.12 4.85 -0.72
N ASP A 80 -19.92 3.81 -0.90
CA ASP A 80 -20.15 3.19 -2.22
C ASP A 80 -20.79 4.19 -3.20
N ALA A 81 -21.73 5.03 -2.74
CA ALA A 81 -22.30 6.10 -3.56
C ALA A 81 -21.24 7.15 -3.93
N LEU A 82 -20.42 7.58 -2.98
CA LEU A 82 -19.31 8.50 -3.23
C LEU A 82 -18.32 7.93 -4.25
N HIS A 83 -17.94 6.65 -4.09
CA HIS A 83 -17.03 5.96 -5.02
C HIS A 83 -17.58 5.96 -6.45
N LEU A 84 -18.88 5.69 -6.63
CA LEU A 84 -19.53 5.75 -7.95
C LEU A 84 -19.51 7.17 -8.55
N ILE A 85 -19.77 8.20 -7.74
CA ILE A 85 -19.73 9.59 -8.20
C ILE A 85 -18.31 9.95 -8.66
N LEU A 86 -17.28 9.55 -7.90
CA LEU A 86 -15.90 9.79 -8.26
C LEU A 86 -15.51 9.11 -9.57
N ILE A 87 -15.97 7.87 -9.82
CA ILE A 87 -15.69 7.17 -11.09
C ILE A 87 -16.14 8.00 -12.30
N HIS A 88 -17.27 8.69 -12.19
CA HIS A 88 -17.84 9.46 -13.30
C HIS A 88 -17.26 10.87 -13.42
N ARG A 89 -16.73 11.44 -12.32
CA ARG A 89 -16.39 12.87 -12.26
C ARG A 89 -14.92 13.20 -11.99
N ALA A 90 -14.10 12.23 -11.59
CA ALA A 90 -12.72 12.47 -11.16
C ALA A 90 -11.80 13.08 -12.24
N SER A 91 -12.14 12.91 -13.52
CA SER A 91 -11.43 13.54 -14.64
C SER A 91 -11.68 15.05 -14.79
N SER A 92 -12.75 15.58 -14.18
CA SER A 92 -13.17 16.98 -14.36
C SER A 92 -12.56 17.96 -13.36
N PHE A 93 -11.80 17.48 -12.37
CA PHE A 93 -11.24 18.31 -11.31
C PHE A 93 -9.89 18.92 -11.71
N ASP A 94 -9.65 20.14 -11.26
CA ASP A 94 -8.33 20.76 -11.29
C ASP A 94 -7.40 20.13 -10.23
N LYS A 95 -6.10 20.39 -10.35
CA LYS A 95 -5.06 19.78 -9.52
C LYS A 95 -5.22 20.10 -8.03
N ASP A 96 -5.57 21.34 -7.69
CA ASP A 96 -5.68 21.80 -6.30
C ASP A 96 -6.91 21.20 -5.62
N THR A 97 -8.03 21.13 -6.36
CA THR A 97 -9.24 20.47 -5.89
C THR A 97 -9.01 18.97 -5.69
N ALA A 98 -8.36 18.31 -6.64
CA ALA A 98 -8.03 16.89 -6.54
C ALA A 98 -7.14 16.60 -5.33
N ALA A 99 -6.09 17.41 -5.09
CA ALA A 99 -5.22 17.29 -3.93
C ALA A 99 -6.01 17.37 -2.62
N LYS A 100 -6.83 18.42 -2.42
CA LYS A 100 -7.67 18.59 -1.23
C LYS A 100 -8.63 17.41 -1.01
N MET A 101 -9.19 16.86 -2.08
CA MET A 101 -10.06 15.68 -2.00
C MET A 101 -9.28 14.44 -1.54
N ILE A 102 -8.05 14.24 -2.06
CA ILE A 102 -7.19 13.13 -1.67
C ILE A 102 -6.78 13.27 -0.20
N SER A 103 -6.35 14.45 0.26
CA SER A 103 -6.05 14.72 1.67
C SER A 103 -7.25 14.39 2.57
N THR A 104 -8.44 14.84 2.17
CA THR A 104 -9.68 14.56 2.92
C THR A 104 -9.96 13.06 3.00
N VAL A 105 -9.73 12.30 1.92
CA VAL A 105 -9.91 10.85 1.92
C VAL A 105 -8.89 10.18 2.85
N PHE A 106 -7.62 10.62 2.83
CA PHE A 106 -6.58 10.11 3.72
C PHE A 106 -6.86 10.38 5.19
N ASP A 107 -7.26 11.60 5.54
CA ASP A 107 -7.62 11.97 6.92
C ASP A 107 -8.76 11.11 7.47
N ASN A 108 -9.74 10.78 6.63
CA ASN A 108 -10.86 9.93 7.05
C ASN A 108 -10.48 8.44 7.11
N ALA A 109 -9.60 7.98 6.22
CA ALA A 109 -9.10 6.61 6.26
C ALA A 109 -8.23 6.34 7.50
N GLU A 110 -7.48 7.34 7.97
CA GLU A 110 -6.62 7.23 9.16
C GLU A 110 -7.40 7.11 10.47
N LYS A 111 -8.58 7.74 10.54
CA LYS A 111 -9.46 7.68 11.72
C LYS A 111 -10.19 6.34 11.88
N LEU A 112 -10.09 5.46 10.88
CA LEU A 112 -10.78 4.18 10.87
C LEU A 112 -9.88 3.04 11.35
N PRO A 113 -10.45 1.98 11.96
CA PRO A 113 -9.69 0.80 12.33
C PRO A 113 -9.00 0.18 11.11
N SER A 114 -7.70 -0.10 11.23
CA SER A 114 -6.88 -0.71 10.20
C SER A 114 -7.45 -2.04 9.71
N GLY A 115 -7.57 -2.19 8.40
CA GLY A 115 -8.12 -3.40 7.76
C GLY A 115 -9.64 -3.52 7.82
N SER A 116 -10.36 -2.54 8.35
CA SER A 116 -11.82 -2.54 8.34
C SER A 116 -12.38 -2.43 6.91
N VAL A 117 -13.55 -3.04 6.68
CA VAL A 117 -14.25 -2.96 5.38
C VAL A 117 -14.49 -1.50 4.98
N LEU A 118 -14.82 -0.64 5.94
CA LEU A 118 -15.08 0.77 5.68
C LEU A 118 -13.80 1.50 5.28
N GLN A 119 -12.66 1.24 5.94
CA GLN A 119 -11.38 1.81 5.55
C GLN A 119 -11.00 1.40 4.12
N GLN A 120 -11.16 0.12 3.77
CA GLN A 120 -10.89 -0.36 2.41
C GLN A 120 -11.76 0.35 1.36
N LYS A 121 -13.04 0.60 1.69
CA LYS A 121 -13.97 1.33 0.82
C LYS A 121 -13.59 2.80 0.65
N VAL A 122 -13.17 3.47 1.73
CA VAL A 122 -12.67 4.85 1.68
C VAL A 122 -11.40 4.92 0.83
N LEU A 123 -10.47 3.97 0.97
CA LEU A 123 -9.25 3.91 0.17
C LEU A 123 -9.49 3.57 -1.31
N ALA A 124 -10.57 2.85 -1.64
CA ALA A 124 -10.96 2.66 -3.04
C ALA A 124 -11.31 4.00 -3.74
N CYS A 125 -11.82 4.99 -3.00
CA CYS A 125 -11.99 6.34 -3.53
C CYS A 125 -10.65 7.00 -3.89
N THR A 126 -9.59 6.76 -3.11
CA THR A 126 -8.23 7.19 -3.47
C THR A 126 -7.79 6.57 -4.78
N GLN A 127 -8.04 5.27 -4.99
CA GLN A 127 -7.66 4.59 -6.22
C GLN A 127 -8.28 5.24 -7.47
N VAL A 128 -9.57 5.58 -7.40
CA VAL A 128 -10.27 6.28 -8.48
C VAL A 128 -9.66 7.66 -8.72
N LEU A 129 -9.47 8.45 -7.65
CA LEU A 129 -8.86 9.77 -7.75
C LEU A 129 -7.44 9.71 -8.32
N ALA A 130 -6.62 8.75 -7.89
CA ALA A 130 -5.25 8.57 -8.38
C ALA A 130 -5.20 8.10 -9.83
N SER A 131 -6.20 7.35 -10.30
CA SER A 131 -6.29 6.89 -11.69
C SER A 131 -6.39 8.06 -12.66
N THR A 132 -7.17 9.09 -12.31
CA THR A 132 -7.37 10.28 -13.14
C THR A 132 -6.40 11.41 -12.81
N GLN A 133 -6.07 11.60 -11.52
CA GLN A 133 -5.29 12.72 -10.98
C GLN A 133 -4.02 12.23 -10.28
N PHE A 134 -3.25 11.40 -10.98
CA PHE A 134 -2.06 10.75 -10.44
C PHE A 134 -1.03 11.73 -9.88
N ASP A 135 -0.74 12.83 -10.58
CA ASP A 135 0.27 13.79 -10.16
C ASP A 135 -0.08 14.39 -8.79
N SER A 136 -1.34 14.78 -8.60
CA SER A 136 -1.83 15.25 -7.30
C SER A 136 -1.76 14.15 -6.24
N ALA A 137 -2.10 12.91 -6.59
CA ALA A 137 -2.08 11.79 -5.65
C ALA A 137 -0.68 11.39 -5.22
N ILE A 138 0.29 11.34 -6.13
CA ILE A 138 1.67 11.00 -5.78
C ILE A 138 2.35 12.14 -5.02
N SER A 139 2.06 13.40 -5.34
CA SER A 139 2.53 14.54 -4.56
C SER A 139 2.02 14.47 -3.13
N GLU A 140 0.72 14.27 -2.92
CA GLU A 140 0.11 14.16 -1.59
C GLU A 140 0.65 12.95 -0.81
N LEU A 141 0.87 11.84 -1.50
CA LEU A 141 1.42 10.62 -0.90
C LEU A 141 2.87 10.82 -0.46
N LEU A 142 3.67 11.54 -1.24
CA LEU A 142 5.09 11.79 -0.97
C LEU A 142 5.34 13.02 -0.10
N GLU A 143 4.31 13.83 0.20
CA GLU A 143 4.36 14.93 1.17
C GLU A 143 4.40 14.35 2.60
N VAL A 144 5.56 13.79 2.96
CA VAL A 144 5.79 13.12 4.24
C VAL A 144 6.18 14.12 5.33
N GLY A 145 5.53 14.00 6.49
CA GLY A 145 6.02 14.56 7.75
C GLY A 145 7.28 13.82 8.19
N GLU A 146 8.41 14.51 8.13
CA GLU A 146 9.80 14.20 8.56
C GLU A 146 10.40 12.77 8.47
N ARG A 147 9.70 11.64 8.66
CA ARG A 147 10.35 10.31 8.76
C ARG A 147 9.61 9.07 8.23
N GLU A 148 8.28 8.95 8.33
CA GLU A 148 7.56 7.71 7.98
C GLU A 148 6.18 7.98 7.36
N PHE A 149 5.71 7.08 6.49
CA PHE A 149 4.34 7.15 5.97
C PHE A 149 3.32 6.88 7.08
N SER A 150 2.22 7.64 7.06
CA SER A 150 1.06 7.31 7.89
C SER A 150 0.45 5.96 7.48
N GLN A 151 -0.32 5.35 8.37
CA GLN A 151 -1.01 4.10 8.04
C GLN A 151 -1.96 4.27 6.84
N SER A 152 -2.63 5.42 6.69
CA SER A 152 -3.49 5.71 5.55
C SER A 152 -2.69 5.77 4.24
N GLN A 153 -1.52 6.41 4.22
CA GLN A 153 -0.61 6.46 3.07
C GLN A 153 -0.10 5.06 2.70
N LEU A 154 0.34 4.25 3.68
CA LEU A 154 0.77 2.86 3.43
C LEU A 154 -0.34 2.03 2.79
N HIS A 155 -1.57 2.13 3.29
CA HIS A 155 -2.69 1.41 2.72
C HIS A 155 -3.08 1.96 1.33
N ALA A 156 -2.97 3.28 1.11
CA ALA A 156 -3.19 3.89 -0.20
C ALA A 156 -2.20 3.36 -1.24
N ILE A 157 -0.89 3.31 -0.91
CA ILE A 157 0.12 2.67 -1.76
C ILE A 157 -0.31 1.23 -2.09
N ARG A 158 -0.66 0.44 -1.07
CA ARG A 158 -1.06 -0.97 -1.23
C ARG A 158 -2.30 -1.17 -2.09
N VAL A 159 -3.22 -0.21 -2.13
CA VAL A 159 -4.40 -0.25 -3.00
C VAL A 159 -4.05 0.20 -4.42
N MET A 160 -3.31 1.30 -4.57
CA MET A 160 -2.92 1.86 -5.88
C MET A 160 -2.06 0.87 -6.69
N VAL A 161 -1.12 0.18 -6.04
CA VAL A 161 -0.15 -0.71 -6.73
C VAL A 161 -0.76 -2.00 -7.27
N LYS A 162 -1.97 -2.35 -6.83
CA LYS A 162 -2.71 -3.49 -7.37
C LYS A 162 -3.30 -3.20 -8.75
N GLU A 163 -3.37 -1.93 -9.12
CA GLU A 163 -3.73 -1.53 -10.47
C GLU A 163 -2.47 -1.33 -11.33
N LYS A 164 -2.35 -2.11 -12.40
CA LYS A 164 -1.14 -2.15 -13.23
C LYS A 164 -0.75 -0.79 -13.81
N SER A 165 -1.73 -0.01 -14.28
CA SER A 165 -1.54 1.35 -14.82
C SER A 165 -0.91 2.27 -13.78
N LEU A 166 -1.48 2.30 -12.57
CA LEU A 166 -0.99 3.10 -11.44
C LEU A 166 0.38 2.62 -10.98
N LEU A 167 0.59 1.31 -10.83
CA LEU A 167 1.87 0.75 -10.44
C LEU A 167 3.00 1.20 -11.38
N LEU A 168 2.80 1.08 -12.69
CA LEU A 168 3.84 1.49 -13.66
C LEU A 168 4.13 2.99 -13.59
N ARG A 169 3.08 3.83 -13.42
CA ARG A 169 3.25 5.27 -13.23
C ARG A 169 3.99 5.59 -11.93
N MET A 170 3.68 4.90 -10.83
CA MET A 170 4.38 5.02 -9.55
C MET A 170 5.84 4.62 -9.70
N LEU A 171 6.13 3.45 -10.26
CA LEU A 171 7.51 3.00 -10.46
C LEU A 171 8.31 4.01 -11.27
N ASN A 172 7.78 4.49 -12.40
CA ASN A 172 8.45 5.49 -13.22
C ASN A 172 8.70 6.79 -12.44
N SER A 173 7.67 7.35 -11.79
CA SER A 173 7.80 8.59 -11.03
C SER A 173 8.78 8.48 -9.86
N LEU A 174 8.76 7.36 -9.13
CA LEU A 174 9.66 7.11 -8.02
C LEU A 174 11.10 6.94 -8.51
N THR A 175 11.31 6.18 -9.58
CA THR A 175 12.64 6.03 -10.19
C THR A 175 13.17 7.34 -10.75
N ASP A 176 12.30 8.19 -11.31
CA ASP A 176 12.66 9.51 -11.81
C ASP A 176 13.11 10.43 -10.67
N ILE A 177 12.33 10.50 -9.57
CA ILE A 177 12.72 11.23 -8.35
C ILE A 177 14.08 10.74 -7.85
N LEU A 178 14.26 9.42 -7.74
CA LEU A 178 15.51 8.88 -7.25
C LEU A 178 16.66 9.19 -8.20
N ASN A 179 16.53 8.99 -9.51
CA ASN A 179 17.64 9.19 -10.44
C ASN A 179 18.03 10.66 -10.62
N ASN A 180 17.06 11.57 -10.58
CA ASN A 180 17.25 12.99 -10.92
C ASN A 180 17.38 13.92 -9.70
N SER A 181 17.17 13.43 -8.48
CA SER A 181 17.31 14.24 -7.26
C SER A 181 18.60 13.95 -6.51
N PHE A 182 19.21 15.01 -5.98
CA PHE A 182 20.33 14.89 -5.06
C PHE A 182 19.90 14.20 -3.75
N PRO A 183 20.66 13.21 -3.24
CA PRO A 183 20.33 12.49 -2.01
C PRO A 183 20.29 13.37 -0.76
N SER A 184 21.04 14.48 -0.79
CA SER A 184 21.10 15.47 0.28
C SER A 184 21.05 16.88 -0.28
N CYS A 185 20.48 17.79 0.49
CA CYS A 185 20.56 19.23 0.31
C CYS A 185 21.02 19.84 1.64
N ASP A 186 22.06 20.67 1.62
CA ASP A 186 22.54 21.43 2.78
C ASP A 186 22.80 20.58 4.05
N GLY A 187 23.38 19.39 3.85
CA GLY A 187 23.69 18.46 4.95
C GLY A 187 22.51 17.69 5.52
N GLN A 188 21.30 17.90 5.00
CA GLN A 188 20.09 17.14 5.36
C GLN A 188 19.70 16.16 4.25
N PRO A 189 19.18 14.96 4.58
CA PRO A 189 18.64 14.05 3.59
C PRO A 189 17.47 14.68 2.83
N ASN A 190 17.46 14.52 1.52
CA ASN A 190 16.37 15.01 0.68
C ASN A 190 15.08 14.23 1.00
N ARG A 191 14.06 14.97 1.46
CA ARG A 191 12.78 14.40 1.90
C ARG A 191 12.08 13.63 0.79
N MET A 192 12.10 14.14 -0.44
CA MET A 192 11.50 13.45 -1.59
C MET A 192 12.21 12.15 -1.93
N VAL A 193 13.55 12.14 -1.91
CA VAL A 193 14.34 10.93 -2.12
C VAL A 193 14.05 9.89 -1.03
N THR A 194 13.88 10.35 0.20
CA THR A 194 13.57 9.50 1.36
C THR A 194 12.18 8.88 1.21
N ALA A 195 11.16 9.70 0.94
CA ALA A 195 9.79 9.24 0.70
C ALA A 195 9.73 8.27 -0.50
N ALA A 196 10.44 8.57 -1.60
CA ALA A 196 10.44 7.71 -2.76
C ALA A 196 11.11 6.35 -2.51
N THR A 197 12.19 6.32 -1.72
CA THR A 197 12.85 5.08 -1.32
C THR A 197 11.93 4.23 -0.43
N GLU A 198 11.26 4.87 0.53
CA GLU A 198 10.27 4.19 1.39
C GLU A 198 9.08 3.67 0.57
N ALA A 199 8.60 4.43 -0.41
CA ALA A 199 7.48 4.01 -1.24
C ALA A 199 7.84 2.76 -2.05
N LEU A 200 9.05 2.70 -2.63
CA LEU A 200 9.54 1.50 -3.31
C LEU A 200 9.62 0.30 -2.36
N TYR A 201 10.14 0.48 -1.15
CA TYR A 201 10.15 -0.59 -0.13
C TYR A 201 8.74 -1.15 0.10
N VAL A 202 7.76 -0.27 0.34
CA VAL A 202 6.36 -0.67 0.59
C VAL A 202 5.75 -1.36 -0.62
N ILE A 203 6.02 -0.87 -1.85
CA ILE A 203 5.56 -1.50 -3.09
C ILE A 203 6.06 -2.94 -3.19
N PHE A 204 7.34 -3.18 -2.89
CA PHE A 204 7.94 -4.51 -3.02
C PHE A 204 7.53 -5.48 -1.90
N GLU A 205 7.00 -4.97 -0.80
CA GLU A 205 6.39 -5.79 0.26
C GLU A 205 5.02 -6.36 -0.16
N VAL A 206 4.37 -5.79 -1.19
CA VAL A 206 3.03 -6.21 -1.59
C VAL A 206 3.06 -7.54 -2.34
N GLU A 207 2.55 -8.58 -1.69
CA GLU A 207 2.30 -9.90 -2.28
C GLU A 207 1.11 -9.86 -3.27
N ASP A 208 1.36 -9.38 -4.48
CA ASP A 208 0.37 -9.33 -5.56
C ASP A 208 0.99 -9.72 -6.91
N SER A 209 0.27 -10.54 -7.70
CA SER A 209 0.74 -11.02 -9.00
C SER A 209 1.00 -9.90 -10.02
N VAL A 210 0.27 -8.78 -9.94
CA VAL A 210 0.46 -7.60 -10.76
C VAL A 210 1.78 -6.93 -10.42
N VAL A 211 2.06 -6.79 -9.11
CA VAL A 211 3.30 -6.24 -8.58
C VAL A 211 4.47 -7.12 -9.01
N THR A 212 4.46 -8.41 -8.67
CA THR A 212 5.51 -9.36 -9.08
C THR A 212 5.74 -9.37 -10.59
N GLY A 213 4.66 -9.34 -11.39
CA GLY A 213 4.74 -9.33 -12.84
C GLY A 213 5.39 -8.07 -13.42
N ALA A 214 5.13 -6.90 -12.81
CA ALA A 214 5.76 -5.64 -13.20
C ALA A 214 7.23 -5.60 -12.76
N LEU A 215 7.54 -5.99 -11.51
CA LEU A 215 8.91 -6.01 -11.00
C LEU A 215 9.81 -6.86 -11.88
N LYS A 216 9.38 -8.08 -12.24
CA LYS A 216 10.15 -8.98 -13.14
C LYS A 216 10.55 -8.33 -14.47
N ARG A 217 9.79 -7.37 -14.98
CA ARG A 217 10.09 -6.67 -16.24
C ARG A 217 11.04 -5.49 -16.05
N HIS A 218 10.97 -4.82 -14.91
CA HIS A 218 11.71 -3.58 -14.63
C HIS A 218 12.88 -3.76 -13.65
N VAL A 219 13.25 -5.00 -13.31
CA VAL A 219 14.33 -5.31 -12.35
C VAL A 219 15.62 -4.54 -12.63
N PRO A 220 16.17 -4.52 -13.87
CA PRO A 220 17.48 -3.92 -14.09
C PRO A 220 17.48 -2.42 -13.76
N GLU A 221 16.46 -1.71 -14.20
CA GLU A 221 16.32 -0.26 -14.01
C GLU A 221 16.17 0.07 -12.52
N ILE A 222 15.24 -0.60 -11.83
CA ILE A 222 14.97 -0.37 -10.41
C ILE A 222 16.20 -0.76 -9.56
N LEU A 223 16.86 -1.87 -9.89
CA LEU A 223 18.05 -2.35 -9.17
C LEU A 223 19.19 -1.34 -9.28
N ILE A 224 19.47 -0.82 -10.47
CA ILE A 224 20.53 0.20 -10.67
C ILE A 224 20.22 1.44 -9.83
N THR A 225 18.97 1.92 -9.87
CA THR A 225 18.54 3.07 -9.08
C THR A 225 18.76 2.83 -7.58
N LEU A 226 18.34 1.68 -7.04
CA LEU A 226 18.50 1.36 -5.62
C LEU A 226 19.96 1.18 -5.21
N LEU A 227 20.78 0.51 -6.03
CA LEU A 227 22.21 0.35 -5.75
C LEU A 227 22.94 1.70 -5.72
N LEU A 228 22.62 2.61 -6.64
CA LEU A 228 23.13 3.97 -6.61
C LEU A 228 22.73 4.67 -5.30
N ARG A 229 21.48 4.51 -4.85
CA ARG A 229 21.02 5.10 -3.59
C ARG A 229 21.71 4.50 -2.37
N ILE A 230 21.99 3.19 -2.35
CA ILE A 230 22.76 2.55 -1.26
C ILE A 230 24.15 3.18 -1.15
N ALA A 231 24.82 3.39 -2.29
CA ALA A 231 26.15 3.99 -2.35
C ALA A 231 26.14 5.48 -1.96
N SER A 232 25.11 6.23 -2.38
CA SER A 232 25.05 7.70 -2.23
C SER A 232 24.22 8.19 -1.04
N ALA A 233 23.62 7.31 -0.25
CA ALA A 233 22.74 7.71 0.86
C ALA A 233 23.50 8.48 1.95
N PRO A 234 23.04 9.69 2.33
CA PRO A 234 23.70 10.53 3.32
C PRO A 234 23.46 10.04 4.76
N THR A 235 22.42 9.22 4.99
CA THR A 235 22.08 8.69 6.30
C THR A 235 22.09 7.17 6.32
N ILE A 236 22.38 6.60 7.50
CA ILE A 236 22.29 5.14 7.73
C ILE A 236 20.86 4.65 7.50
N TYR A 237 19.86 5.43 7.91
CA TYR A 237 18.45 5.11 7.71
C TYR A 237 18.11 4.91 6.23
N LEU A 238 18.42 5.90 5.38
CA LEU A 238 18.09 5.83 3.96
C LEU A 238 18.83 4.67 3.27
N ARG A 239 20.10 4.45 3.64
CA ARG A 239 20.89 3.32 3.15
C ARG A 239 20.24 1.99 3.53
N LYS A 240 19.85 1.83 4.80
CA LYS A 240 19.19 0.62 5.30
C LYS A 240 17.87 0.36 4.56
N ARG A 241 17.04 1.40 4.37
CA ARG A 241 15.79 1.29 3.60
C ARG A 241 16.01 0.91 2.14
N ALA A 242 17.02 1.50 1.48
CA ALA A 242 17.36 1.12 0.11
C ALA A 242 17.85 -0.34 0.00
N ILE A 243 18.60 -0.83 0.99
CA ILE A 243 19.01 -2.24 1.11
C ILE A 243 17.77 -3.13 1.28
N GLU A 244 16.89 -2.82 2.23
CA GLU A 244 15.66 -3.58 2.49
C GLU A 244 14.74 -3.62 1.25
N ALA A 245 14.59 -2.49 0.55
CA ALA A 245 13.84 -2.42 -0.70
C ALA A 245 14.46 -3.33 -1.77
N THR A 246 15.79 -3.29 -1.93
CA THR A 246 16.50 -4.14 -2.90
C THR A 246 16.26 -5.63 -2.61
N MET A 247 16.31 -6.02 -1.34
CA MET A 247 16.10 -7.40 -0.92
C MET A 247 14.66 -7.84 -1.18
N LYS A 248 13.67 -7.03 -0.82
CA LYS A 248 12.25 -7.32 -1.08
C LYS A 248 11.95 -7.45 -2.56
N MET A 249 12.55 -6.59 -3.40
CA MET A 249 12.44 -6.72 -4.85
C MET A 249 13.02 -8.04 -5.35
N LEU A 250 14.21 -8.43 -4.88
CA LEU A 250 14.86 -9.67 -5.31
C LEU A 250 14.08 -10.92 -4.86
N GLU A 251 13.55 -10.92 -3.63
CA GLU A 251 12.61 -11.95 -3.13
C GLU A 251 11.37 -12.04 -4.04
N ALA A 252 10.72 -10.90 -4.32
CA ALA A 252 9.53 -10.87 -5.16
C ALA A 252 9.76 -11.40 -6.58
N VAL A 253 10.99 -11.25 -7.11
CA VAL A 253 11.37 -11.71 -8.45
C VAL A 253 11.84 -13.19 -8.46
N GLY A 254 12.06 -13.79 -7.29
CA GLY A 254 12.59 -15.16 -7.14
C GLY A 254 14.10 -15.24 -7.33
N LYS A 255 14.84 -14.22 -6.88
CA LYS A 255 16.31 -14.13 -6.88
C LYS A 255 16.88 -14.24 -5.47
N ASP A 256 16.41 -15.26 -4.73
CA ASP A 256 16.69 -15.45 -3.31
C ASP A 256 18.18 -15.56 -2.97
N SER A 257 18.99 -16.14 -3.87
CA SER A 257 20.45 -16.23 -3.67
C SER A 257 21.13 -14.86 -3.62
N MET A 258 20.62 -13.89 -4.37
CA MET A 258 21.15 -12.52 -4.42
C MET A 258 20.62 -11.69 -3.25
N ALA A 259 19.35 -11.90 -2.86
CA ALA A 259 18.78 -11.31 -1.64
C ALA A 259 19.53 -11.77 -0.38
N LEU A 260 19.88 -13.07 -0.31
CA LEU A 260 20.61 -13.66 0.80
C LEU A 260 22.06 -13.17 0.88
N ALA A 261 22.73 -12.97 -0.25
CA ALA A 261 24.06 -12.36 -0.30
C ALA A 261 24.04 -10.91 0.24
N LEU A 262 23.03 -10.11 -0.14
CA LEU A 262 22.84 -8.77 0.40
C LEU A 262 22.56 -8.77 1.91
N HIS A 263 21.76 -9.72 2.41
CA HIS A 263 21.54 -9.92 3.84
C HIS A 263 22.86 -10.15 4.60
N GLN A 264 23.71 -11.05 4.08
CA GLN A 264 24.99 -11.38 4.69
C GLN A 264 25.95 -10.18 4.67
N GLN A 265 25.99 -9.43 3.56
CA GLN A 265 26.84 -8.25 3.43
C GLN A 265 26.35 -7.08 4.31
N ALA A 266 25.04 -6.87 4.40
CA ALA A 266 24.46 -5.89 5.32
C ALA A 266 24.80 -6.23 6.77
N ALA A 267 24.64 -7.49 7.18
CA ALA A 267 25.02 -7.96 8.52
C ALA A 267 26.53 -7.81 8.80
N ALA A 268 27.38 -8.15 7.83
CA ALA A 268 28.84 -7.98 7.95
C ALA A 268 29.26 -6.50 8.08
N SER A 269 28.61 -5.60 7.33
CA SER A 269 28.89 -4.16 7.40
C SER A 269 28.44 -3.49 8.70
N VAL A 270 27.39 -4.03 9.34
CA VAL A 270 26.95 -3.60 10.67
C VAL A 270 27.92 -4.10 11.74
N ASN A 271 28.38 -5.36 11.64
CA ASN A 271 29.37 -5.92 12.56
C ASN A 271 30.73 -5.20 12.46
N ALA A 272 31.19 -4.86 11.26
CA ALA A 272 32.44 -4.11 11.06
C ALA A 272 32.41 -2.66 11.59
N ARG A 273 31.23 -2.11 11.88
CA ARG A 273 31.05 -0.78 12.50
C ARG A 273 30.85 -0.84 14.01
N VAL A 274 30.37 -1.96 14.55
CA VAL A 274 30.20 -2.19 16.00
C VAL A 274 31.48 -2.76 16.61
N PHE A 275 32.21 -3.56 15.84
CA PHE A 275 33.56 -4.02 16.14
C PHE A 275 34.43 -3.67 14.93
N PRO A 276 35.11 -2.51 14.91
CA PRO A 276 36.18 -2.34 13.94
C PRO A 276 37.16 -3.50 14.13
N PRO A 277 37.62 -4.16 13.06
CA PRO A 277 38.75 -5.06 13.21
C PRO A 277 39.86 -4.23 13.86
N ASN A 278 40.36 -4.68 15.02
CA ASN A 278 41.49 -4.07 15.68
C ASN A 278 42.54 -3.78 14.61
N SER A 279 42.85 -2.50 14.43
CA SER A 279 43.93 -2.02 13.58
C SER A 279 45.29 -2.28 14.24
N ASP A 280 45.46 -3.49 14.79
CA ASP A 280 46.66 -4.01 15.43
C ASP A 280 46.78 -5.49 15.05
N ASN A 281 46.83 -5.74 13.75
CA ASN A 281 47.47 -6.93 13.21
C ASN A 281 48.14 -6.49 11.91
N GLU A 282 49.26 -5.79 12.09
CA GLU A 282 50.34 -5.82 11.10
C GLU A 282 50.61 -7.30 10.82
N LEU A 283 50.11 -7.76 9.68
CA LEU A 283 50.58 -8.97 9.05
C LEU A 283 52.04 -8.72 8.71
N ASN A 284 52.93 -9.09 9.64
CA ASN A 284 54.32 -9.37 9.34
C ASN A 284 54.32 -10.47 8.28
N VAL A 285 54.47 -10.06 7.03
CA VAL A 285 54.89 -10.93 5.95
C VAL A 285 56.38 -11.20 6.22
N GLU A 286 56.66 -12.23 7.02
CA GLU A 286 58.01 -12.82 7.01
C GLU A 286 58.22 -13.46 5.64
N GLU A 287 59.02 -12.78 4.82
CA GLU A 287 59.65 -13.37 3.64
C GLU A 287 60.49 -14.57 4.10
N VAL A 288 59.99 -15.77 3.81
CA VAL A 288 60.77 -17.00 3.93
C VAL A 288 61.78 -17.01 2.79
N HIS A 289 63.01 -16.60 3.09
CA HIS A 289 64.17 -16.94 2.27
C HIS A 289 64.60 -18.38 2.56
N PRO A 290 64.82 -19.22 1.53
CA PRO A 290 65.37 -20.54 1.71
C PRO A 290 66.89 -20.42 1.69
N ASP A 291 67.54 -20.57 2.83
CA ASP A 291 68.81 -21.29 2.97
C ASP A 291 69.18 -21.34 4.46
N GLY A 292 69.53 -22.54 4.90
CA GLY A 292 69.63 -22.89 6.31
C GLY A 292 70.79 -22.22 7.04
N GLU A 293 70.66 -22.12 8.36
CA GLU A 293 71.65 -22.66 9.29
C GLU A 293 71.05 -22.74 10.70
N VAL A 294 71.40 -23.82 11.37
CA VAL A 294 71.09 -24.15 12.77
C VAL A 294 71.77 -23.14 13.68
N ASN A 295 71.08 -22.65 14.70
CA ASN A 295 71.70 -22.47 16.02
C ASN A 295 70.66 -22.48 17.14
N ASP A 296 70.91 -23.39 18.10
CA ASP A 296 70.39 -23.38 19.45
C ASP A 296 70.60 -22.02 20.14
N ILE A 297 69.75 -21.68 21.12
CA ILE A 297 70.13 -21.29 22.50
C ILE A 297 68.87 -20.80 23.27
N ILE A 298 68.46 -21.64 24.23
CA ILE A 298 68.17 -21.35 25.65
C ILE A 298 67.28 -20.12 25.99
N GLY A 299 66.10 -20.41 26.57
CA GLY A 299 65.90 -20.13 28.00
C GLY A 299 64.89 -19.06 28.47
N ILE A 300 63.95 -19.55 29.28
CA ILE A 300 63.48 -18.99 30.57
C ILE A 300 62.38 -17.89 30.56
N ALA A 301 61.17 -18.36 30.87
CA ALA A 301 60.26 -18.01 31.98
C ALA A 301 59.87 -16.54 32.30
N ASN A 302 58.54 -16.38 32.39
CA ASN A 302 57.75 -15.70 33.43
C ASN A 302 58.22 -14.34 33.97
N SER A 303 57.38 -13.32 33.73
CA SER A 303 56.56 -12.64 34.75
C SER A 303 55.46 -11.83 34.09
#